data_AF-A0A1J4VG18-F1
#
_entry.id   AF-A0A1J4VG18-F1
#
_cell.length_a   1.000
_cell.length_b   1.000
_cell.length_c   1.000
_cell.angle_alpha   90.00
_cell.angle_beta   90.00
_cell.angle_gamma   90.00
#
_symmetry.space_group_name_H-M   'P 1'
#
loop_
_entity.id
_entity.type
_entity.pdbx_description
1 polymer ?
#
loop_
_entity_poly.entity_id
_entity_poly.type
_entity_poly.pdbx_seq_one_letter_code
_entity_poly.pdbx_strand_id
1 'polypeptide(L)'
;MMRISSFIKKPFAFLWLPLLLLMPYLIFAIRGGMPQYLPTYLVVIYPLLAFSTWFLMRPSSRNFFEQKNRLIIVIGTACFFIAALKFGYALNPGAQAPEAFNFHHELIDVMHGGFFTHPTELRTEFAIHFSPVLFLLVPFFKLFPHPIIIFAVGSFMMSLAIPAAWRFLKIKWSPSSAALLAFGIALYPSLLSLHRDFSPVRFAPLAIILLLTAYREKRIFLFCLSITFCWMVKETLLLAVIMMGVIALFERRNFRWVIFPSLIGAGLFILTNNFLLPWFAHTPQMTSTIASQFGYWGRTATQVLVGFANDPVSVFKALFRLNNLAYLFKLCHPVLFLLPFGSPIILAALPEFLVNTMAGYNPSLIDPTRPGPWTSLVGHYSATIGTIVWLSATEFFAPKKNDGSLNEKENEEWYRAVILFLAVLSSVIYPTNAESL
;
A
#
# COMPACT_ATOMS: atom_id res chain seq x y z
N MET A 1 -26.46 -1.40 16.69
CA MET A 1 -25.11 -1.95 16.97
C MET A 1 -25.13 -2.55 18.36
N MET A 2 -25.18 -3.89 18.46
CA MET A 2 -24.88 -4.59 19.71
C MET A 2 -23.53 -4.09 20.21
N ARG A 3 -23.40 -3.65 21.47
CA ARG A 3 -22.12 -3.16 22.01
C ARG A 3 -21.07 -4.25 21.75
N ILE A 4 -20.11 -3.98 20.87
CA ILE A 4 -19.00 -4.89 20.52
C ILE A 4 -18.31 -5.41 21.80
N SER A 5 -18.28 -4.57 22.84
CA SER A 5 -17.81 -4.93 24.19
C SER A 5 -18.57 -6.09 24.85
N SER A 6 -19.84 -6.34 24.55
CA SER A 6 -20.62 -7.45 25.11
C SER A 6 -20.29 -8.80 24.45
N PHE A 7 -19.90 -8.80 23.17
CA PHE A 7 -19.49 -10.01 22.44
C PHE A 7 -18.07 -10.42 22.83
N ILE A 8 -17.16 -9.44 22.95
CA ILE A 8 -15.73 -9.67 23.23
C ILE A 8 -15.47 -10.04 24.70
N LYS A 9 -16.32 -9.60 25.64
CA LYS A 9 -16.21 -9.98 27.07
C LYS A 9 -16.45 -11.48 27.34
N LYS A 10 -16.91 -12.26 26.35
CA LYS A 10 -17.13 -13.69 26.51
C LYS A 10 -15.87 -14.49 26.15
N PRO A 11 -15.42 -15.44 26.99
CA PRO A 11 -14.27 -16.32 26.69
C PRO A 11 -14.45 -17.17 25.42
N PHE A 12 -15.68 -17.28 24.91
CA PHE A 12 -15.98 -17.94 23.64
C PHE A 12 -15.64 -17.11 22.39
N ALA A 13 -15.51 -15.78 22.49
CA ALA A 13 -15.17 -14.93 21.33
C ALA A 13 -13.82 -15.31 20.70
N PHE A 14 -12.92 -15.88 21.51
CA PHE A 14 -11.60 -16.39 21.12
C PHE A 14 -11.64 -17.56 20.15
N LEU A 15 -12.69 -18.38 20.22
CA LEU A 15 -12.86 -19.55 19.34
C LEU A 15 -13.46 -19.14 17.99
N TRP A 16 -14.39 -18.19 18.00
CA TRP A 16 -15.15 -17.81 16.80
C TRP A 16 -14.47 -16.74 15.95
N LEU A 17 -13.73 -15.79 16.55
CA LEU A 17 -13.14 -14.69 15.79
C LEU A 17 -12.14 -15.15 14.72
N PRO A 18 -11.16 -16.04 15.01
CA PRO A 18 -10.28 -16.59 13.98
C PRO A 18 -11.05 -17.31 12.85
N LEU A 19 -12.06 -18.11 13.21
CA LEU A 19 -12.90 -18.81 12.23
C LEU A 19 -13.66 -17.84 11.33
N LEU A 20 -14.28 -16.81 11.91
CA LEU A 20 -15.03 -15.78 11.19
C LEU A 20 -14.15 -15.00 10.21
N LEU A 21 -12.94 -14.62 10.64
CA LEU A 21 -11.98 -13.92 9.79
C LEU A 21 -11.45 -14.81 8.66
N LEU A 22 -11.40 -16.13 8.88
CA LEU A 22 -10.96 -17.09 7.87
C LEU A 22 -12.07 -17.59 6.95
N MET A 23 -13.35 -17.45 7.31
CA MET A 23 -14.47 -17.98 6.52
C MET A 23 -14.44 -17.56 5.05
N PRO A 24 -14.18 -16.28 4.68
CA PRO A 24 -14.11 -15.90 3.27
C PRO A 24 -13.03 -16.66 2.51
N TYR A 25 -11.88 -16.93 3.14
CA TYR A 25 -10.78 -17.68 2.55
C TYR A 25 -11.05 -19.17 2.48
N LEU A 26 -11.70 -19.74 3.49
CA LEU A 26 -12.09 -21.15 3.45
C LEU A 26 -13.12 -21.39 2.34
N ILE A 27 -14.10 -20.49 2.19
CA ILE A 27 -15.06 -20.54 1.09
C ILE A 27 -14.33 -20.40 -0.26
N PHE A 28 -13.38 -19.47 -0.37
CA PHE A 28 -12.62 -19.27 -1.60
C PHE A 28 -11.67 -20.43 -1.92
N ALA A 29 -11.00 -21.04 -0.93
CA ALA A 29 -10.14 -22.19 -1.13
C ALA A 29 -10.95 -23.43 -1.57
N ILE A 30 -12.15 -23.61 -1.04
CA ILE A 30 -13.03 -24.75 -1.35
C ILE A 30 -13.75 -24.55 -2.69
N ARG A 31 -14.35 -23.37 -2.93
CA ARG A 31 -15.17 -23.10 -4.13
C ARG A 31 -14.41 -22.47 -5.29
N GLY A 32 -13.31 -21.78 -5.03
CA GLY A 32 -12.47 -21.10 -6.03
C GLY A 32 -11.38 -21.98 -6.62
N GLY A 33 -11.43 -23.30 -6.41
CA GLY A 33 -10.52 -24.25 -7.06
C GLY A 33 -9.07 -24.17 -6.59
N MET A 34 -8.82 -23.70 -5.36
CA MET A 34 -7.47 -23.56 -4.80
C MET A 34 -7.27 -24.35 -3.49
N PRO A 35 -7.50 -25.67 -3.50
CA PRO A 35 -7.36 -26.51 -2.31
C PRO A 35 -5.92 -26.54 -1.76
N GLN A 36 -4.90 -26.18 -2.56
CA GLN A 36 -3.51 -26.18 -2.12
C GLN A 36 -3.22 -25.20 -0.97
N TYR A 37 -4.01 -24.13 -0.82
CA TYR A 37 -3.84 -23.17 0.28
C TYR A 37 -4.57 -23.58 1.56
N LEU A 38 -5.50 -24.53 1.48
CA LEU A 38 -6.31 -24.97 2.62
C LEU A 38 -5.44 -25.50 3.79
N PRO A 39 -4.41 -26.35 3.57
CA PRO A 39 -3.49 -26.75 4.64
C PRO A 39 -2.79 -25.56 5.29
N THR A 40 -2.33 -24.59 4.50
CA THR A 40 -1.64 -23.41 5.04
C THR A 40 -2.57 -22.58 5.92
N TYR A 41 -3.83 -22.38 5.52
CA TYR A 41 -4.80 -21.68 6.35
C TYR A 41 -5.16 -22.44 7.63
N LEU A 42 -5.33 -23.76 7.56
CA LEU A 42 -5.74 -24.57 8.72
C LEU A 42 -4.60 -24.87 9.70
N VAL A 43 -3.37 -25.06 9.20
CA VAL A 43 -2.22 -25.52 10.00
C VAL A 43 -1.29 -24.38 10.41
N VAL A 44 -1.24 -23.29 9.63
CA VAL A 44 -0.35 -22.16 9.92
C VAL A 44 -1.15 -20.94 10.38
N ILE A 45 -2.07 -20.45 9.54
CA ILE A 45 -2.76 -19.18 9.82
C ILE A 45 -3.77 -19.30 10.96
N TYR A 46 -4.57 -20.37 11.00
CA TYR A 46 -5.56 -20.56 12.06
C TYR A 46 -4.91 -20.66 13.46
N PRO A 47 -3.88 -21.50 13.70
CA PRO A 47 -3.23 -21.54 15.01
C PRO A 47 -2.56 -20.21 15.37
N LEU A 48 -1.94 -19.53 14.40
CA LEU A 48 -1.36 -18.20 14.61
C LEU A 48 -2.42 -17.18 15.03
N LEU A 49 -3.57 -17.15 14.37
CA LEU A 49 -4.69 -16.28 14.71
C LEU A 49 -5.30 -16.63 16.06
N ALA A 50 -5.48 -17.92 16.36
CA ALA A 50 -6.02 -18.38 17.64
C ALA A 50 -5.10 -17.98 18.80
N PHE A 51 -3.79 -18.22 18.66
CA PHE A 51 -2.80 -17.80 19.64
C PHE A 51 -2.74 -16.27 19.78
N SER A 52 -2.72 -15.53 18.66
CA SER A 52 -2.70 -14.07 18.67
C SER A 52 -3.94 -13.48 19.33
N THR A 53 -5.12 -14.07 19.07
CA THR A 53 -6.38 -13.67 19.72
C THR A 53 -6.32 -13.94 21.22
N TRP A 54 -5.90 -15.15 21.62
CA TRP A 54 -5.72 -15.52 23.02
C TRP A 54 -4.76 -14.59 23.76
N PHE A 55 -3.63 -14.26 23.14
CA PHE A 55 -2.63 -13.38 23.72
C PHE A 55 -3.16 -11.94 23.82
N LEU A 56 -3.62 -11.35 22.71
CA LEU A 56 -3.94 -9.91 22.64
C LEU A 56 -5.18 -9.52 23.44
N MET A 57 -6.15 -10.42 23.62
CA MET A 57 -7.37 -10.11 24.39
C MET A 57 -7.15 -10.11 25.91
N ARG A 58 -5.97 -10.52 26.41
CA ARG A 58 -5.63 -10.47 27.83
C ARG A 58 -5.35 -9.02 28.27
N PRO A 59 -5.86 -8.58 29.44
CA PRO A 59 -5.53 -7.27 29.99
C PRO A 59 -4.02 -7.04 30.19
N SER A 60 -3.28 -8.10 30.54
CA SER A 60 -1.82 -8.05 30.69
C SER A 60 -1.10 -7.66 29.40
N SER A 61 -1.60 -8.10 28.24
CA SER A 61 -1.02 -7.77 26.94
C SER A 61 -1.21 -6.29 26.60
N ARG A 62 -2.41 -5.76 26.84
CA ARG A 62 -2.68 -4.33 26.71
C ARG A 62 -1.73 -3.51 27.60
N ASN A 63 -1.63 -3.87 28.88
CA ASN A 63 -0.74 -3.18 29.84
C ASN A 63 0.72 -3.23 29.41
N PHE A 64 1.18 -4.36 28.87
CA PHE A 64 2.52 -4.51 28.31
C PHE A 64 2.74 -3.55 27.12
N PHE A 65 1.80 -3.49 26.18
CA PHE A 65 1.87 -2.55 25.06
C PHE A 65 1.85 -1.09 25.53
N GLU A 66 1.04 -0.77 26.54
CA GLU A 66 0.96 0.59 27.06
C GLU A 66 2.29 1.03 27.69
N GLN A 67 2.89 0.18 28.54
CA GLN A 67 4.15 0.48 29.22
C GLN A 67 5.36 0.45 28.29
N LYS A 68 5.36 -0.41 27.26
CA LYS A 68 6.53 -0.70 26.42
C LYS A 68 6.38 -0.27 24.96
N ASN A 69 5.36 0.52 24.60
CA ASN A 69 5.05 0.89 23.21
C ASN A 69 6.28 1.32 22.37
N ARG A 70 7.13 2.22 22.87
CA ARG A 70 8.35 2.68 22.17
C ARG A 70 9.31 1.53 21.90
N LEU A 71 9.56 0.69 22.91
CA LEU A 71 10.46 -0.46 22.80
C LEU A 71 9.91 -1.49 21.81
N ILE A 72 8.60 -1.76 21.87
CA ILE A 72 7.90 -2.64 20.93
C ILE A 72 8.06 -2.13 19.50
N ILE A 73 7.87 -0.83 19.26
CA ILE A 73 8.06 -0.24 17.94
C ILE A 73 9.51 -0.38 17.46
N VAL A 74 10.49 -0.02 18.28
CA VAL A 74 11.92 -0.09 17.88
C VAL A 74 12.36 -1.53 17.60
N ILE A 75 12.15 -2.44 18.56
CA ILE A 75 12.56 -3.84 18.43
C ILE A 75 11.75 -4.52 17.33
N GLY A 76 10.43 -4.34 17.31
CA GLY A 76 9.58 -4.96 16.29
C GLY A 76 9.89 -4.47 14.88
N THR A 77 10.24 -3.18 14.71
CA THR A 77 10.69 -2.66 13.42
C THR A 77 12.02 -3.31 12.98
N ALA A 78 12.97 -3.46 13.91
CA ALA A 78 14.24 -4.14 13.62
C ALA A 78 14.03 -5.62 13.29
N CYS A 79 13.18 -6.32 14.03
CA CYS A 79 12.82 -7.73 13.75
C CYS A 79 12.13 -7.86 12.38
N PHE A 80 11.18 -6.98 12.07
CA PHE A 80 10.52 -6.96 10.77
C PHE A 80 11.53 -6.71 9.64
N PHE A 81 12.43 -5.73 9.80
CA PHE A 81 13.49 -5.46 8.83
C PHE A 81 14.35 -6.70 8.56
N ILE A 82 14.84 -7.37 9.62
CA ILE A 82 15.67 -8.57 9.48
C ILE A 82 14.90 -9.70 8.78
N ALA A 83 13.64 -9.92 9.17
CA ALA A 83 12.78 -10.94 8.55
C ALA A 83 12.51 -10.64 7.07
N ALA A 84 12.14 -9.40 6.75
CA ALA A 84 11.89 -8.92 5.40
C ALA A 84 13.12 -9.04 4.50
N LEU A 85 14.30 -8.65 5.01
CA LEU A 85 15.57 -8.77 4.28
C LEU A 85 15.90 -10.23 4.01
N LYS A 86 15.83 -11.10 5.03
CA LYS A 86 16.09 -12.54 4.87
C LYS A 86 15.13 -13.17 3.88
N PHE A 87 13.84 -12.85 3.97
CA PHE A 87 12.82 -13.38 3.08
C PHE A 87 13.04 -12.92 1.63
N GLY A 88 13.21 -11.61 1.40
CA GLY A 88 13.43 -11.09 0.05
C GLY A 88 14.72 -11.60 -0.58
N TYR A 89 15.80 -11.70 0.21
CA TYR A 89 17.05 -12.27 -0.25
C TYR A 89 16.95 -13.78 -0.52
N ALA A 90 16.29 -14.56 0.35
CA ALA A 90 16.13 -16.00 0.16
C ALA A 90 15.29 -16.33 -1.09
N LEU A 91 14.32 -15.48 -1.43
CA LEU A 91 13.56 -15.62 -2.67
C LEU A 91 14.38 -15.23 -3.91
N ASN A 92 15.38 -14.36 -3.77
CA ASN A 92 16.13 -13.77 -4.88
C ASN A 92 17.63 -13.61 -4.57
N PRO A 93 18.37 -14.67 -4.24
CA PRO A 93 19.75 -14.55 -3.76
C PRO A 93 20.70 -13.91 -4.79
N GLY A 94 20.35 -13.96 -6.08
CA GLY A 94 21.09 -13.34 -7.18
C GLY A 94 20.29 -12.35 -8.03
N ALA A 95 19.25 -11.69 -7.48
CA ALA A 95 18.35 -10.82 -8.25
C ALA A 95 17.77 -11.53 -9.50
N GLN A 96 17.22 -12.73 -9.30
CA GLN A 96 16.66 -13.54 -10.39
C GLN A 96 15.23 -13.14 -10.79
N ALA A 97 14.48 -12.51 -9.88
CA ALA A 97 13.19 -11.93 -10.24
C ALA A 97 13.36 -10.79 -11.26
N PRO A 98 12.39 -10.61 -12.19
CA PRO A 98 12.55 -9.72 -13.32
C PRO A 98 12.91 -8.27 -12.94
N GLU A 99 12.21 -7.67 -11.97
CA GLU A 99 12.47 -6.28 -11.60
C GLU A 99 13.79 -6.17 -10.83
N ALA A 100 14.05 -7.08 -9.89
CA ALA A 100 15.32 -7.12 -9.16
C ALA A 100 16.52 -7.24 -10.10
N PHE A 101 16.41 -8.04 -11.17
CA PHE A 101 17.43 -8.15 -12.21
C PHE A 101 17.67 -6.80 -12.88
N ASN A 102 16.58 -6.14 -13.33
CA ASN A 102 16.65 -4.87 -14.04
C ASN A 102 17.30 -3.78 -13.19
N PHE A 103 16.77 -3.55 -11.99
CA PHE A 103 17.29 -2.51 -11.09
C PHE A 103 18.71 -2.81 -10.58
N HIS A 104 19.12 -4.08 -10.50
CA HIS A 104 20.51 -4.43 -10.22
C HIS A 104 21.43 -4.00 -11.37
N HIS A 105 21.04 -4.24 -12.61
CA HIS A 105 21.80 -3.82 -13.79
C HIS A 105 21.82 -2.32 -13.97
N GLU A 106 20.75 -1.60 -13.63
CA GLU A 106 20.74 -0.14 -13.62
C GLU A 106 21.79 0.44 -12.65
N LEU A 107 21.96 -0.16 -11.47
CA LEU A 107 23.01 0.28 -10.54
C LEU A 107 24.41 -0.04 -11.08
N ILE A 108 24.58 -1.18 -11.76
CA ILE A 108 25.84 -1.51 -12.45
C ILE A 108 26.12 -0.51 -13.58
N ASP A 109 25.10 -0.10 -14.35
CA ASP A 109 25.20 0.93 -15.38
C ASP A 109 25.71 2.25 -14.80
N VAL A 110 25.13 2.69 -13.67
CA VAL A 110 25.60 3.90 -12.95
C VAL A 110 27.06 3.75 -12.50
N MET A 111 27.49 2.57 -12.05
CA MET A 111 28.90 2.34 -11.67
C MET A 111 29.87 2.46 -12.86
N HIS A 112 29.39 2.25 -14.09
CA HIS A 112 30.16 2.40 -15.32
C HIS A 112 29.98 3.78 -16.00
N GLY A 113 29.35 4.74 -15.32
CA GLY A 113 29.13 6.10 -15.84
C GLY A 113 27.84 6.30 -16.63
N GLY A 114 26.96 5.30 -16.66
CA GLY A 114 25.61 5.40 -17.21
C GLY A 114 24.61 6.13 -16.30
N PHE A 115 23.32 6.04 -16.64
CA PHE A 115 22.24 6.76 -15.96
C PHE A 115 20.99 5.89 -15.80
N PHE A 116 21.13 4.80 -15.03
CA PHE A 116 20.05 3.85 -14.72
C PHE A 116 19.42 3.27 -15.99
N THR A 117 20.22 2.75 -16.91
CA THR A 117 19.72 2.13 -18.14
C THR A 117 19.10 0.76 -17.85
N HIS A 118 17.81 0.64 -18.11
CA HIS A 118 17.04 -0.59 -17.89
C HIS A 118 17.34 -1.61 -19.00
N PRO A 119 17.85 -2.81 -18.68
CA PRO A 119 18.41 -3.72 -19.68
C PRO A 119 17.35 -4.30 -20.63
N THR A 120 16.11 -4.52 -20.19
CA THR A 120 15.05 -5.08 -21.04
C THR A 120 14.29 -4.04 -21.84
N GLU A 121 14.31 -2.78 -21.40
CA GLU A 121 13.54 -1.67 -22.00
C GLU A 121 14.45 -0.79 -22.89
N LEU A 122 15.78 -0.97 -22.78
CA LEU A 122 16.80 -0.27 -23.56
C LEU A 122 16.70 1.26 -23.48
N ARG A 123 16.28 1.76 -22.32
CA ARG A 123 16.13 3.18 -21.99
C ARG A 123 16.38 3.40 -20.51
N THR A 124 16.60 4.65 -20.10
CA THR A 124 16.81 4.97 -18.69
C THR A 124 15.52 4.79 -17.89
N GLU A 125 15.63 4.44 -16.60
CA GLU A 125 14.48 4.41 -15.69
C GLU A 125 13.75 5.75 -15.73
N PHE A 126 14.47 6.87 -15.81
CA PHE A 126 13.90 8.21 -15.88
C PHE A 126 13.12 8.51 -17.18
N ALA A 127 13.23 7.67 -18.21
CA ALA A 127 12.37 7.69 -19.39
C ALA A 127 11.08 6.86 -19.21
N ILE A 128 11.05 5.97 -18.19
CA ILE A 128 9.93 5.08 -17.86
C ILE A 128 9.14 5.65 -16.67
N HIS A 129 9.81 5.90 -15.55
CA HIS A 129 9.31 6.42 -14.30
C HIS A 129 10.25 7.48 -13.72
N PHE A 130 9.67 8.50 -13.10
CA PHE A 130 10.46 9.49 -12.38
C PHE A 130 10.72 8.99 -10.96
N SER A 131 11.80 8.22 -10.80
CA SER A 131 12.19 7.60 -9.53
C SER A 131 13.57 8.05 -8.99
N PRO A 132 13.81 9.36 -8.75
CA PRO A 132 15.03 9.86 -8.10
C PRO A 132 15.42 9.18 -6.78
N VAL A 133 14.47 8.53 -6.09
CA VAL A 133 14.74 7.78 -4.86
C VAL A 133 15.82 6.70 -5.05
N LEU A 134 16.02 6.20 -6.27
CA LEU A 134 17.05 5.21 -6.60
C LEU A 134 18.48 5.72 -6.33
N PHE A 135 18.71 7.03 -6.35
CA PHE A 135 20.01 7.60 -5.96
C PHE A 135 20.39 7.28 -4.51
N LEU A 136 19.42 6.98 -3.64
CA LEU A 136 19.71 6.52 -2.27
C LEU A 136 20.43 5.16 -2.25
N LEU A 137 20.32 4.35 -3.29
CA LEU A 137 20.98 3.04 -3.39
C LEU A 137 22.45 3.15 -3.80
N VAL A 138 22.78 4.15 -4.63
CA VAL A 138 24.09 4.35 -5.26
C VAL A 138 25.26 4.34 -4.26
N PRO A 139 25.27 5.11 -3.15
CA PRO A 139 26.41 5.10 -2.23
C PRO A 139 26.64 3.74 -1.57
N PHE A 140 25.56 3.02 -1.23
CA PHE A 140 25.67 1.69 -0.63
C PHE A 140 26.12 0.64 -1.64
N PHE A 141 25.61 0.72 -2.88
CA PHE A 141 26.00 -0.17 -3.96
C PHE A 141 27.46 0.04 -4.38
N LYS A 142 27.95 1.29 -4.35
CA LYS A 142 29.37 1.59 -4.60
C LYS A 142 30.29 0.95 -3.55
N LEU A 143 29.86 0.91 -2.29
CA LEU A 143 30.62 0.26 -1.21
C LEU A 143 30.53 -1.27 -1.28
N PHE A 144 29.39 -1.80 -1.72
CA PHE A 144 29.14 -3.23 -1.80
C PHE A 144 28.24 -3.55 -3.02
N PRO A 145 28.83 -3.80 -4.21
CA PRO A 145 28.09 -3.96 -5.47
C PRO A 145 27.44 -5.34 -5.56
N HIS A 146 26.39 -5.55 -4.76
CA HIS A 146 25.71 -6.82 -4.61
C HIS A 146 24.18 -6.63 -4.61
N PRO A 147 23.40 -7.57 -5.18
CA PRO A 147 21.92 -7.50 -5.20
C PRO A 147 21.26 -7.24 -3.85
N ILE A 148 21.90 -7.71 -2.76
CA ILE A 148 21.38 -7.52 -1.40
C ILE A 148 21.15 -6.05 -1.03
N ILE A 149 21.87 -5.09 -1.62
CA ILE A 149 21.70 -3.66 -1.33
C ILE A 149 20.29 -3.18 -1.66
N ILE A 150 19.75 -3.61 -2.80
CA ILE A 150 18.42 -3.27 -3.26
C ILE A 150 17.36 -3.78 -2.26
N PHE A 151 17.53 -5.01 -1.77
CA PHE A 151 16.65 -5.59 -0.75
C PHE A 151 16.84 -4.96 0.63
N ALA A 152 18.07 -4.66 1.04
CA ALA A 152 18.39 -4.06 2.33
C ALA A 152 17.80 -2.65 2.43
N VAL A 153 18.08 -1.76 1.48
CA VAL A 153 17.57 -0.39 1.52
C VAL A 153 16.05 -0.37 1.34
N GLY A 154 15.51 -1.15 0.40
CA GLY A 154 14.06 -1.24 0.20
C GLY A 154 13.31 -1.77 1.43
N SER A 155 13.84 -2.82 2.09
CA SER A 155 13.23 -3.38 3.30
C SER A 155 13.39 -2.45 4.50
N PHE A 156 14.49 -1.73 4.59
CA PHE A 156 14.70 -0.71 5.63
C PHE A 156 13.65 0.39 5.52
N MET A 157 13.42 0.92 4.32
CA MET A 157 12.45 1.98 4.07
C MET A 157 11.01 1.51 4.30
N MET A 158 10.69 0.27 3.91
CA MET A 158 9.43 -0.36 4.26
C MET A 158 9.24 -0.48 5.77
N SER A 159 10.29 -0.88 6.49
CA SER A 159 10.26 -1.04 7.94
C SER A 159 10.05 0.31 8.65
N LEU A 160 10.62 1.40 8.12
CA LEU A 160 10.38 2.75 8.62
C LEU A 160 8.92 3.21 8.50
N ALA A 161 8.11 2.57 7.65
CA ALA A 161 6.67 2.82 7.61
C ALA A 161 5.98 2.45 8.94
N ILE A 162 6.53 1.50 9.73
CA ILE A 162 5.98 1.09 11.03
C ILE A 162 6.04 2.24 12.06
N PRO A 163 7.21 2.81 12.41
CA PRO A 163 7.26 3.94 13.35
C PRO A 163 6.56 5.18 12.81
N ALA A 164 6.54 5.40 11.48
CA ALA A 164 5.76 6.48 10.88
C ALA A 164 4.25 6.26 11.08
N ALA A 165 3.75 5.04 10.87
CA ALA A 165 2.35 4.69 11.08
C ALA A 165 1.98 4.83 12.55
N TRP A 166 2.87 4.41 13.47
CA TRP A 166 2.66 4.61 14.90
C TRP A 166 2.48 6.09 15.27
N ARG A 167 3.25 7.00 14.66
CA ARG A 167 3.09 8.45 14.85
C ARG A 167 1.73 8.92 14.32
N PHE A 168 1.35 8.53 13.12
CA PHE A 168 0.05 8.87 12.52
C PHE A 168 -1.13 8.38 13.38
N LEU A 169 -1.08 7.11 13.80
CA LEU A 169 -2.17 6.45 14.52
C LEU A 169 -2.38 7.05 15.91
N LYS A 170 -1.32 7.49 16.60
CA LYS A 170 -1.40 8.16 17.91
C LYS A 170 -2.21 9.46 17.92
N ILE A 171 -2.57 10.00 16.75
CA ILE A 171 -3.45 11.17 16.64
C ILE A 171 -4.88 10.82 17.10
N LYS A 172 -5.32 9.56 16.91
CA LYS A 172 -6.69 9.10 17.21
C LYS A 172 -6.77 7.83 18.09
N TRP A 173 -5.66 7.14 18.27
CA TRP A 173 -5.54 5.93 19.08
C TRP A 173 -4.58 6.16 20.24
N SER A 174 -4.76 5.40 21.32
CA SER A 174 -3.84 5.27 22.44
C SER A 174 -2.49 4.75 21.98
N PRO A 175 -1.40 5.00 22.73
CA PRO A 175 -0.06 4.53 22.36
C PRO A 175 0.03 3.01 22.16
N SER A 176 -0.69 2.22 22.98
CA SER A 176 -0.76 0.76 22.86
C SER A 176 -1.49 0.32 21.59
N SER A 177 -2.71 0.80 21.36
CA SER A 177 -3.52 0.49 20.17
C SER A 177 -2.81 0.91 18.89
N ALA A 178 -2.23 2.11 18.88
CA ALA A 178 -1.43 2.61 17.77
C ALA A 178 -0.21 1.72 17.50
N ALA A 179 0.46 1.22 18.54
CA ALA A 179 1.63 0.37 18.37
C ALA A 179 1.27 -0.97 17.72
N LEU A 180 0.15 -1.58 18.13
CA LEU A 180 -0.36 -2.81 17.49
C LEU A 180 -0.74 -2.57 16.02
N LEU A 181 -1.53 -1.52 15.75
CA LEU A 181 -1.98 -1.18 14.40
C LEU A 181 -0.84 -0.75 13.47
N ALA A 182 0.25 -0.20 14.01
CA ALA A 182 1.44 0.13 13.23
C ALA A 182 2.11 -1.11 12.62
N PHE A 183 2.01 -2.29 13.23
CA PHE A 183 2.48 -3.54 12.58
C PHE A 183 1.49 -4.07 11.55
N GLY A 184 0.19 -3.78 11.71
CA GLY A 184 -0.82 -4.16 10.73
C GLY A 184 -0.55 -3.59 9.33
N ILE A 185 0.07 -2.41 9.23
CA ILE A 185 0.44 -1.85 7.92
C ILE A 185 1.48 -2.73 7.19
N ALA A 186 2.51 -3.17 7.91
CA ALA A 186 3.61 -3.96 7.36
C ALA A 186 3.17 -5.39 7.00
N LEU A 187 2.12 -5.88 7.66
CA LEU A 187 1.49 -7.17 7.39
C LEU A 187 0.41 -7.11 6.32
N TYR A 188 0.09 -5.92 5.80
CA TYR A 188 -0.93 -5.77 4.78
C TYR A 188 -0.50 -6.48 3.49
N PRO A 189 -1.36 -7.28 2.82
CA PRO A 189 -0.92 -8.21 1.78
C PRO A 189 -0.18 -7.58 0.59
N SER A 190 -0.62 -6.40 0.14
CA SER A 190 0.06 -5.69 -0.95
C SER A 190 1.39 -5.05 -0.56
N LEU A 191 1.67 -4.89 0.73
CA LEU A 191 2.97 -4.42 1.23
C LEU A 191 3.90 -5.61 1.42
N LEU A 192 3.41 -6.72 1.96
CA LEU A 192 4.19 -7.96 2.08
C LEU A 192 4.66 -8.49 0.72
N SER A 193 3.84 -8.33 -0.33
CA SER A 193 4.19 -8.79 -1.67
C SER A 193 5.41 -8.06 -2.26
N LEU A 194 5.71 -6.85 -1.78
CA LEU A 194 6.88 -6.08 -2.20
C LEU A 194 8.21 -6.73 -1.81
N HIS A 195 8.22 -7.72 -0.93
CA HIS A 195 9.45 -8.45 -0.61
C HIS A 195 9.79 -9.53 -1.64
N ARG A 196 8.86 -9.89 -2.55
CA ARG A 196 9.08 -10.93 -3.57
C ARG A 196 9.91 -10.46 -4.76
N ASP A 197 9.88 -9.16 -5.06
CA ASP A 197 10.63 -8.53 -6.15
C ASP A 197 10.90 -7.05 -5.81
N PHE A 198 11.82 -6.38 -6.48
CA PHE A 198 12.13 -4.98 -6.20
C PHE A 198 11.28 -4.00 -7.01
N SER A 199 11.02 -2.83 -6.41
CA SER A 199 10.47 -1.66 -7.10
C SER A 199 10.73 -0.42 -6.24
N PRO A 200 10.97 0.76 -6.84
CA PRO A 200 11.02 2.04 -6.14
C PRO A 200 9.78 2.29 -5.27
N VAL A 201 8.63 1.70 -5.62
CA VAL A 201 7.38 1.81 -4.87
C VAL A 201 7.49 1.26 -3.43
N ARG A 202 8.54 0.49 -3.09
CA ARG A 202 8.85 0.10 -1.70
C ARG A 202 8.98 1.29 -0.74
N PHE A 203 9.26 2.48 -1.25
CA PHE A 203 9.40 3.71 -0.48
C PHE A 203 8.07 4.45 -0.29
N ALA A 204 7.04 4.10 -1.08
CA ALA A 204 5.73 4.76 -1.09
C ALA A 204 5.00 4.72 0.25
N PRO A 205 4.95 3.59 1.01
CA PRO A 205 4.22 3.56 2.26
C PRO A 205 4.71 4.61 3.26
N LEU A 206 6.05 4.73 3.42
CA LEU A 206 6.64 5.74 4.28
C LEU A 206 6.29 7.15 3.80
N ALA A 207 6.43 7.44 2.51
CA ALA A 207 6.15 8.76 1.94
C ALA A 207 4.68 9.20 2.17
N ILE A 208 3.72 8.30 1.93
CA ILE A 208 2.29 8.55 2.12
C ILE A 208 1.92 8.74 3.59
N ILE A 209 2.48 7.93 4.49
CA ILE A 209 2.22 8.07 5.93
C ILE A 209 2.77 9.40 6.44
N LEU A 210 3.96 9.82 6.01
CA LEU A 210 4.54 11.11 6.38
C LEU A 210 3.70 12.27 5.82
N LEU A 211 3.22 12.16 4.58
CA LEU A 211 2.31 13.14 3.95
C LEU A 211 1.05 13.33 4.79
N LEU A 212 0.37 12.23 5.12
CA LEU A 212 -0.85 12.23 5.92
C LEU A 212 -0.59 12.71 7.36
N THR A 213 0.52 12.31 7.97
CA THR A 213 0.94 12.79 9.31
C THR A 213 1.13 14.31 9.29
N ALA A 214 1.87 14.84 8.32
CA ALA A 214 2.11 16.27 8.20
C ALA A 214 0.84 17.07 7.95
N TYR A 215 -0.07 16.53 7.14
CA TYR A 215 -1.39 17.11 6.88
C TYR A 215 -2.25 17.16 8.16
N ARG A 216 -2.30 16.06 8.93
CA ARG A 216 -3.06 16.01 10.19
C ARG A 216 -2.48 16.93 11.25
N GLU A 217 -1.15 16.93 11.42
CA GLU A 217 -0.40 17.78 12.35
C GLU A 217 -0.28 19.24 11.88
N LYS A 218 -0.74 19.58 10.66
CA LYS A 218 -0.62 20.92 10.03
C LYS A 218 0.83 21.43 9.94
N ARG A 219 1.81 20.53 9.78
CA ARG A 219 3.23 20.86 9.69
C ARG A 219 3.65 21.07 8.23
N ILE A 220 3.59 22.32 7.76
CA ILE A 220 3.82 22.64 6.34
C ILE A 220 5.18 22.19 5.81
N PHE A 221 6.26 22.36 6.59
CA PHE A 221 7.60 21.94 6.17
C PHE A 221 7.67 20.43 5.94
N LEU A 222 7.15 19.64 6.89
CA LEU A 222 7.09 18.18 6.74
C LEU A 222 6.16 17.77 5.59
N PHE A 223 5.09 18.53 5.35
CA PHE A 223 4.15 18.29 4.26
C PHE A 223 4.84 18.49 2.90
N CYS A 224 5.54 19.60 2.71
CA CYS A 224 6.34 19.84 1.50
C CYS A 224 7.43 18.77 1.32
N LEU A 225 8.15 18.41 2.39
CA LEU A 225 9.16 17.35 2.32
C LEU A 225 8.55 16.00 1.91
N SER A 226 7.35 15.69 2.40
CA SER A 226 6.62 14.46 2.07
C SER A 226 6.08 14.46 0.64
N ILE A 227 5.66 15.63 0.11
CA ILE A 227 5.30 15.78 -1.32
C ILE A 227 6.53 15.53 -2.18
N THR A 228 7.67 16.16 -1.87
CA THR A 228 8.93 15.92 -2.58
C THR A 228 9.32 14.45 -2.51
N PHE A 229 9.18 13.81 -1.34
CA PHE A 229 9.49 12.39 -1.21
C PHE A 229 8.55 11.53 -2.05
N CYS A 230 7.23 11.78 -2.04
CA CYS A 230 6.28 11.09 -2.93
C CYS A 230 6.69 11.23 -4.40
N TRP A 231 7.06 12.45 -4.83
CA TRP A 231 7.50 12.74 -6.19
C TRP A 231 8.78 11.98 -6.56
N MET A 232 9.75 11.90 -5.65
CA MET A 232 11.00 11.16 -5.85
C MET A 232 10.80 9.65 -5.94
N VAL A 233 9.73 9.12 -5.32
CA VAL A 233 9.42 7.69 -5.35
C VAL A 233 8.86 7.29 -6.71
N LYS A 234 7.78 7.94 -7.14
CA LYS A 234 7.17 7.72 -8.45
C LYS A 234 6.20 8.87 -8.78
N GLU A 235 6.15 9.28 -10.04
CA GLU A 235 5.33 10.39 -10.52
C GLU A 235 3.83 10.22 -10.23
N THR A 236 3.34 8.98 -10.22
CA THR A 236 1.92 8.68 -9.97
C THR A 236 1.48 8.98 -8.54
N LEU A 237 2.37 9.03 -7.54
CA LEU A 237 2.00 9.43 -6.18
C LEU A 237 1.58 10.89 -6.09
N LEU A 238 1.95 11.72 -7.07
CA LEU A 238 1.46 13.11 -7.14
C LEU A 238 -0.06 13.17 -7.32
N LEU A 239 -0.69 12.12 -7.87
CA LEU A 239 -2.16 12.05 -7.95
C LEU A 239 -2.77 11.95 -6.55
N ALA A 240 -2.16 11.19 -5.63
CA ALA A 240 -2.56 11.16 -4.22
C ALA A 240 -2.35 12.53 -3.56
N VAL A 241 -1.28 13.26 -3.91
CA VAL A 241 -1.05 14.64 -3.45
C VAL A 241 -2.18 15.57 -3.93
N ILE A 242 -2.62 15.48 -5.19
CA ILE A 242 -3.76 16.27 -5.68
C ILE A 242 -5.02 15.97 -4.88
N MET A 243 -5.27 14.67 -4.60
CA MET A 243 -6.41 14.23 -3.79
C MET A 243 -6.35 14.72 -2.35
N MET A 244 -5.19 15.10 -1.80
CA MET A 244 -5.12 15.76 -0.49
C MET A 244 -5.89 17.08 -0.47
N GLY A 245 -5.97 17.81 -1.58
CA GLY A 245 -6.80 19.01 -1.68
C GLY A 245 -8.29 18.69 -1.66
N VAL A 246 -8.71 17.60 -2.32
CA VAL A 246 -10.09 17.08 -2.27
C VAL A 246 -10.43 16.62 -0.86
N ILE A 247 -9.54 15.87 -0.21
CA ILE A 247 -9.67 15.47 1.20
C ILE A 247 -9.83 16.70 2.10
N ALA A 248 -9.02 17.74 1.90
CA ALA A 248 -9.12 18.99 2.63
C ALA A 248 -10.48 19.69 2.44
N LEU A 249 -11.06 19.61 1.25
CA LEU A 249 -12.39 20.13 0.96
C LEU A 249 -13.48 19.35 1.72
N PHE A 250 -13.48 18.01 1.66
CA PHE A 250 -14.41 17.15 2.41
C PHE A 250 -14.30 17.36 3.92
N GLU A 251 -13.09 17.59 4.42
CA GLU A 251 -12.80 17.86 5.83
C GLU A 251 -12.99 19.32 6.23
N ARG A 252 -13.46 20.18 5.32
CA ARG A 252 -13.72 21.61 5.55
C ARG A 252 -12.49 22.34 6.12
N ARG A 253 -11.29 22.00 5.66
CA ARG A 253 -10.07 22.70 6.03
C ARG A 253 -10.02 24.08 5.39
N ASN A 254 -9.15 24.93 5.93
CA ASN A 254 -8.86 26.25 5.34
C ASN A 254 -8.44 26.07 3.87
N PHE A 255 -8.93 26.95 2.99
CA PHE A 255 -8.77 26.87 1.54
C PHE A 255 -7.32 26.72 1.07
N ARG A 256 -6.33 27.21 1.84
CA ARG A 256 -4.91 26.97 1.54
C ARG A 256 -4.54 25.48 1.46
N TRP A 257 -5.18 24.64 2.28
CA TRP A 257 -4.97 23.18 2.29
C TRP A 257 -5.73 22.48 1.16
N VAL A 258 -6.67 23.16 0.50
CA VAL A 258 -7.31 22.68 -0.73
C VAL A 258 -6.43 23.02 -1.91
N ILE A 259 -6.11 24.31 -2.08
CA ILE A 259 -5.42 24.82 -3.26
C ILE A 259 -3.95 24.38 -3.33
N PHE A 260 -3.20 24.50 -2.23
CA PHE A 260 -1.76 24.23 -2.26
C PHE A 260 -1.42 22.80 -2.74
N PRO A 261 -1.92 21.71 -2.12
CA PRO A 261 -1.60 20.36 -2.59
C PRO A 261 -2.15 20.06 -3.99
N SER A 262 -3.33 20.58 -4.35
CA SER A 262 -3.88 20.39 -5.70
C SER A 262 -3.04 21.05 -6.77
N LEU A 263 -2.61 22.31 -6.57
CA LEU A 263 -1.78 23.03 -7.55
C LEU A 263 -0.37 22.45 -7.64
N ILE A 264 0.30 22.19 -6.50
CA ILE A 264 1.66 21.65 -6.53
C ILE A 264 1.68 20.23 -7.08
N GLY A 265 0.72 19.38 -6.69
CA GLY A 265 0.60 18.01 -7.20
C GLY A 265 0.35 18.00 -8.70
N ALA A 266 -0.60 18.81 -9.19
CA ALA A 266 -0.92 18.90 -10.61
C ALA A 266 0.25 19.50 -11.42
N GLY A 267 0.86 20.57 -10.92
CA GLY A 267 2.01 21.22 -11.57
C GLY A 267 3.19 20.26 -11.73
N LEU A 268 3.56 19.54 -10.66
CA LEU A 268 4.64 18.54 -10.71
C LEU A 268 4.27 17.35 -11.59
N PHE A 269 3.01 16.91 -11.59
CA PHE A 269 2.57 15.76 -12.39
C PHE A 269 2.63 16.08 -13.88
N ILE A 270 2.15 17.27 -14.27
CA ILE A 270 2.21 17.79 -15.64
C ILE A 270 3.68 17.99 -16.06
N LEU A 271 4.49 18.66 -15.22
CA LEU A 271 5.92 18.84 -15.47
C LEU A 271 6.62 17.49 -15.71
N THR A 272 6.33 16.50 -14.89
CA THR A 272 6.99 15.20 -14.99
C THR A 272 6.59 14.46 -16.26
N ASN A 273 5.28 14.32 -16.51
CA ASN A 273 4.79 13.52 -17.63
C ASN A 273 4.96 14.19 -18.99
N ASN A 274 4.87 15.52 -19.06
CA ASN A 274 4.93 16.23 -20.34
C ASN A 274 6.32 16.79 -20.66
N PHE A 275 7.22 16.86 -19.69
CA PHE A 275 8.55 17.42 -19.89
C PHE A 275 9.67 16.49 -19.43
N LEU A 276 9.71 16.08 -18.15
CA LEU A 276 10.84 15.31 -17.62
C LEU A 276 10.95 13.92 -18.28
N LEU A 277 9.89 13.11 -18.28
CA LEU A 277 9.94 11.78 -18.90
C LEU A 277 10.27 11.85 -20.40
N PRO A 278 9.63 12.72 -21.22
CA PRO A 278 10.00 12.87 -22.63
C PRO A 278 11.44 13.36 -22.84
N TRP A 279 11.93 14.25 -21.97
CA TRP A 279 13.32 14.74 -22.04
C TRP A 279 14.32 13.59 -21.86
N PHE A 280 14.09 12.70 -20.89
CA PHE A 280 14.91 11.50 -20.70
C PHE A 280 14.71 10.42 -21.77
N ALA A 281 13.54 10.36 -22.41
CA ALA A 281 13.26 9.39 -23.45
C ALA A 281 13.96 9.69 -24.79
N HIS A 282 14.46 10.92 -24.99
CA HIS A 282 15.16 11.40 -26.20
C HIS A 282 14.42 11.20 -27.54
N THR A 283 13.20 10.65 -27.53
CA THR A 283 12.35 10.42 -28.71
C THR A 283 10.88 10.69 -28.36
N PRO A 284 10.15 11.52 -29.14
CA PRO A 284 8.72 11.77 -28.91
C PRO A 284 7.81 10.58 -29.18
N GLN A 285 8.29 9.53 -29.87
CA GLN A 285 7.50 8.42 -30.40
C GLN A 285 7.69 7.08 -29.68
N MET A 286 8.68 6.93 -28.79
CA MET A 286 8.76 5.74 -27.95
C MET A 286 7.59 5.77 -26.97
N THR A 287 6.63 4.89 -27.20
CA THR A 287 5.35 4.84 -26.51
C THR A 287 5.55 4.98 -25.01
N SER A 288 5.10 6.11 -24.46
CA SER A 288 4.96 6.26 -23.02
C SER A 288 4.18 5.05 -22.50
N THR A 289 4.48 4.59 -21.29
CA THR A 289 3.68 3.55 -20.60
C THR A 289 2.19 3.92 -20.61
N ILE A 290 1.88 5.21 -20.71
CA ILE A 290 0.53 5.73 -20.92
C ILE A 290 -0.02 5.31 -22.29
N ALA A 291 0.70 5.52 -23.39
CA ALA A 291 0.24 5.15 -24.73
C ALA A 291 0.05 3.63 -24.89
N SER A 292 0.92 2.81 -24.29
CA SER A 292 0.79 1.34 -24.36
C SER A 292 -0.38 0.79 -23.53
N GLN A 293 -0.74 1.47 -22.42
CA GLN A 293 -1.74 0.96 -21.47
C GLN A 293 -3.10 1.66 -21.59
N PHE A 294 -3.13 2.90 -22.10
CA PHE A 294 -4.33 3.74 -22.20
C PHE A 294 -4.59 4.23 -23.62
N GLY A 295 -3.92 3.64 -24.62
CA GLY A 295 -3.99 4.06 -26.02
C GLY A 295 -5.41 4.17 -26.60
N TYR A 296 -6.39 3.45 -26.02
CA TYR A 296 -7.81 3.58 -26.36
C TYR A 296 -8.36 4.99 -26.11
N TRP A 297 -7.94 5.65 -25.02
CA TRP A 297 -8.40 7.00 -24.65
C TRP A 297 -7.42 8.10 -25.03
N GLY A 298 -6.15 7.78 -25.29
CA GLY A 298 -5.15 8.78 -25.69
C GLY A 298 -3.71 8.30 -25.54
N ARG A 299 -2.77 9.11 -26.03
CA ARG A 299 -1.32 8.80 -25.98
C ARG A 299 -0.56 9.60 -24.92
N THR A 300 -1.17 10.64 -24.37
CA THR A 300 -0.64 11.46 -23.28
C THR A 300 -1.58 11.47 -22.09
N ALA A 301 -1.08 11.81 -20.89
CA ALA A 301 -1.91 11.88 -19.68
C ALA A 301 -3.13 12.80 -19.88
N THR A 302 -2.93 13.97 -20.48
CA THR A 302 -4.02 14.92 -20.76
C THR A 302 -5.04 14.35 -21.73
N GLN A 303 -4.60 13.69 -22.81
CA GLN A 303 -5.51 13.06 -23.77
C GLN A 303 -6.33 11.95 -23.13
N VAL A 304 -5.71 11.11 -22.30
CA VAL A 304 -6.41 10.04 -21.58
C VAL A 304 -7.49 10.60 -20.66
N LEU A 305 -7.21 11.68 -19.92
CA LEU A 305 -8.21 12.34 -19.07
C LEU A 305 -9.39 12.90 -19.89
N VAL A 306 -9.12 13.54 -21.02
CA VAL A 306 -10.16 14.01 -21.94
C VAL A 306 -10.94 12.83 -22.54
N GLY A 307 -10.26 11.73 -22.88
CA GLY A 307 -10.86 10.49 -23.36
C GLY A 307 -11.80 9.85 -22.33
N PHE A 308 -11.43 9.85 -21.05
CA PHE A 308 -12.33 9.38 -19.98
C PHE A 308 -13.62 10.21 -19.89
N ALA A 309 -13.52 11.53 -20.06
CA ALA A 309 -14.69 12.42 -20.03
C ALA A 309 -15.58 12.25 -21.28
N ASN A 310 -14.98 11.97 -22.43
CA ASN A 310 -15.69 11.81 -23.70
C ASN A 310 -16.30 10.40 -23.90
N ASP A 311 -15.79 9.39 -23.20
CA ASP A 311 -16.30 8.01 -23.26
C ASP A 311 -16.59 7.43 -21.87
N PRO A 312 -17.58 7.98 -21.14
CA PRO A 312 -17.92 7.52 -19.80
C PRO A 312 -18.43 6.07 -19.80
N VAL A 313 -19.11 5.63 -20.88
CA VAL A 313 -19.66 4.27 -20.96
C VAL A 313 -18.54 3.23 -20.93
N SER A 314 -17.48 3.44 -21.70
CA SER A 314 -16.33 2.54 -21.68
C SER A 314 -15.56 2.60 -20.36
N VAL A 315 -15.44 3.77 -19.75
CA VAL A 315 -14.89 3.93 -18.39
C VAL A 315 -15.69 3.09 -17.39
N PHE A 316 -17.02 3.14 -17.42
CA PHE A 316 -17.87 2.29 -16.58
C PHE A 316 -17.67 0.80 -16.88
N LYS A 317 -17.69 0.39 -18.15
CA LYS A 317 -17.43 -1.02 -18.51
C LYS A 317 -16.06 -1.50 -18.06
N ALA A 318 -15.06 -0.63 -18.14
CA ALA A 318 -13.72 -0.92 -17.67
C ALA A 318 -13.69 -1.08 -16.14
N LEU A 319 -14.30 -0.17 -15.38
CA LEU A 319 -14.34 -0.25 -13.91
C LEU A 319 -15.04 -1.49 -13.38
N PHE A 320 -16.18 -1.84 -13.97
CA PHE A 320 -17.06 -2.88 -13.46
C PHE A 320 -16.82 -4.26 -14.10
N ARG A 321 -15.62 -4.52 -14.65
CA ARG A 321 -15.21 -5.89 -15.01
C ARG A 321 -15.14 -6.75 -13.76
N LEU A 322 -15.49 -8.03 -13.89
CA LEU A 322 -15.52 -8.97 -12.76
C LEU A 322 -14.18 -9.02 -12.01
N ASN A 323 -13.06 -8.97 -12.74
CA ASN A 323 -11.72 -8.95 -12.15
C ASN A 323 -11.42 -7.67 -11.36
N ASN A 324 -11.90 -6.52 -11.81
CA ASN A 324 -11.69 -5.24 -11.13
C ASN A 324 -12.52 -5.18 -9.84
N LEU A 325 -13.73 -5.74 -9.86
CA LEU A 325 -14.54 -5.95 -8.66
C LEU A 325 -13.84 -6.91 -7.69
N ALA A 326 -13.36 -8.06 -8.18
CA ALA A 326 -12.59 -9.00 -7.36
C ALA A 326 -11.37 -8.31 -6.74
N TYR A 327 -10.61 -7.54 -7.52
CA TYR A 327 -9.46 -6.76 -7.05
C TYR A 327 -9.84 -5.77 -5.93
N LEU A 328 -10.94 -5.03 -6.09
CA LEU A 328 -11.46 -4.14 -5.04
C LEU A 328 -11.81 -4.92 -3.76
N PHE A 329 -12.49 -6.06 -3.89
CA PHE A 329 -12.78 -6.93 -2.74
C PHE A 329 -11.50 -7.40 -2.05
N LYS A 330 -10.46 -7.77 -2.81
CA LYS A 330 -9.16 -8.19 -2.27
C LYS A 330 -8.45 -7.07 -1.50
N LEU A 331 -8.48 -5.84 -2.01
CA LEU A 331 -7.94 -4.68 -1.31
C LEU A 331 -8.73 -4.39 -0.02
N CYS A 332 -10.04 -4.44 -0.06
CA CYS A 332 -10.85 -4.04 1.09
C CYS A 332 -11.01 -5.16 2.14
N HIS A 333 -10.86 -6.43 1.78
CA HIS A 333 -11.05 -7.57 2.68
C HIS A 333 -10.19 -7.50 3.97
N PRO A 334 -8.86 -7.28 3.92
CA PRO A 334 -7.99 -7.22 5.11
C PRO A 334 -8.45 -6.23 6.19
N VAL A 335 -9.33 -5.30 5.84
CA VAL A 335 -9.86 -4.24 6.69
C VAL A 335 -11.39 -4.28 6.78
N LEU A 336 -11.97 -5.48 6.72
CA LEU A 336 -13.40 -5.72 6.92
C LEU A 336 -14.30 -4.98 5.91
N PHE A 337 -13.82 -4.91 4.66
CA PHE A 337 -14.52 -4.39 3.48
C PHE A 337 -14.85 -2.90 3.51
N LEU A 338 -15.91 -2.49 4.21
CA LEU A 338 -16.49 -1.16 4.05
C LEU A 338 -15.78 -0.08 4.89
N LEU A 339 -14.97 -0.47 5.87
CA LEU A 339 -14.31 0.47 6.78
C LEU A 339 -13.47 1.56 6.09
N PRO A 340 -12.69 1.28 5.03
CA PRO A 340 -11.91 2.30 4.34
C PRO A 340 -12.76 3.45 3.80
N PHE A 341 -13.98 3.17 3.34
CA PHE A 341 -14.85 4.18 2.73
C PHE A 341 -15.46 5.16 3.74
N GLY A 342 -15.30 4.90 5.04
CA GLY A 342 -15.76 5.78 6.10
C GLY A 342 -14.82 6.97 6.40
N SER A 343 -13.61 7.01 5.84
CA SER A 343 -12.71 8.16 5.94
C SER A 343 -12.45 8.78 4.56
N PRO A 344 -12.41 10.13 4.43
CA PRO A 344 -12.00 10.80 3.20
C PRO A 344 -10.61 10.40 2.71
N ILE A 345 -9.71 9.88 3.57
CA ILE A 345 -8.38 9.43 3.17
C ILE A 345 -8.42 8.44 2.00
N ILE A 346 -9.46 7.62 1.88
CA ILE A 346 -9.63 6.68 0.77
C ILE A 346 -9.59 7.35 -0.60
N LEU A 347 -9.97 8.63 -0.70
CA LEU A 347 -9.93 9.39 -1.95
C LEU A 347 -8.51 9.49 -2.51
N ALA A 348 -7.48 9.45 -1.67
CA ALA A 348 -6.09 9.44 -2.13
C ALA A 348 -5.72 8.16 -2.90
N ALA A 349 -6.41 7.04 -2.67
CA ALA A 349 -6.20 5.79 -3.40
C ALA A 349 -6.93 5.75 -4.76
N LEU A 350 -7.92 6.63 -4.95
CA LEU A 350 -8.80 6.59 -6.12
C LEU A 350 -8.03 6.70 -7.44
N PRO A 351 -7.07 7.64 -7.64
CA PRO A 351 -6.41 7.77 -8.92
C PRO A 351 -5.60 6.53 -9.32
N GLU A 352 -4.85 5.96 -8.39
CA GLU A 352 -4.04 4.75 -8.67
C GLU A 352 -4.93 3.52 -8.85
N PHE A 353 -6.04 3.42 -8.11
CA PHE A 353 -7.05 2.41 -8.36
C PHE A 353 -7.65 2.52 -9.78
N LEU A 354 -7.96 3.74 -10.24
CA LEU A 354 -8.42 3.97 -11.61
C LEU A 354 -7.34 3.58 -12.63
N VAL A 355 -6.09 3.99 -12.43
CA VAL A 355 -4.97 3.61 -13.29
C VAL A 355 -4.87 2.08 -13.40
N ASN A 356 -4.89 1.36 -12.29
CA ASN A 356 -4.76 -0.10 -12.28
C ASN A 356 -5.93 -0.81 -12.97
N THR A 357 -7.16 -0.32 -12.79
CA THR A 357 -8.37 -0.94 -13.32
C THR A 357 -8.63 -0.62 -14.80
N MET A 358 -8.18 0.54 -15.26
CA MET A 358 -8.34 1.00 -16.63
C MET A 358 -7.23 0.53 -17.56
N ALA A 359 -6.03 0.28 -17.02
CA ALA A 359 -4.87 -0.13 -17.81
C ALA A 359 -5.15 -1.36 -18.68
N GLY A 360 -4.62 -1.29 -19.89
CA GLY A 360 -4.78 -2.28 -20.94
C GLY A 360 -6.15 -2.28 -21.61
N TYR A 361 -7.16 -1.51 -21.16
CA TYR A 361 -8.51 -1.63 -21.73
C TYR A 361 -8.54 -1.39 -23.24
N ASN A 362 -9.07 -2.37 -23.96
CA ASN A 362 -9.49 -2.22 -25.33
C ASN A 362 -10.70 -3.13 -25.58
N PRO A 363 -11.90 -2.58 -25.86
CA PRO A 363 -13.12 -3.36 -26.03
C PRO A 363 -13.07 -4.32 -27.23
N SER A 364 -12.17 -4.08 -28.19
CA SER A 364 -12.00 -4.91 -29.39
C SER A 364 -10.94 -6.00 -29.27
N LEU A 365 -10.07 -5.96 -28.26
CA LEU A 365 -8.90 -6.85 -28.15
C LEU A 365 -8.85 -7.68 -26.87
N ILE A 366 -9.69 -7.38 -25.87
CA ILE A 366 -9.58 -8.01 -24.55
C ILE A 366 -10.90 -8.69 -24.17
N ASP A 367 -10.79 -9.99 -23.90
CA ASP A 367 -11.82 -10.74 -23.19
C ASP A 367 -12.16 -10.02 -21.88
N PRO A 368 -13.44 -9.64 -21.65
CA PRO A 368 -13.88 -8.99 -20.41
C PRO A 368 -13.50 -9.72 -19.12
N THR A 369 -13.20 -11.03 -19.23
CA THR A 369 -12.80 -11.91 -18.13
C THR A 369 -11.28 -12.01 -17.93
N ARG A 370 -10.45 -11.39 -18.79
CA ARG A 370 -8.99 -11.33 -18.59
C ARG A 370 -8.64 -10.26 -17.54
N PRO A 371 -7.83 -10.57 -16.52
CA PRO A 371 -7.42 -9.58 -15.53
C PRO A 371 -6.59 -8.47 -16.18
N GLY A 372 -6.78 -7.23 -15.72
CA GLY A 372 -5.92 -6.11 -16.12
C GLY A 372 -4.48 -6.38 -15.67
N PRO A 373 -3.46 -5.85 -16.37
CA PRO A 373 -2.06 -6.14 -16.07
C PRO A 373 -1.66 -5.73 -14.64
N TRP A 374 -2.38 -4.79 -14.03
CA TRP A 374 -2.03 -4.17 -12.75
C TRP A 374 -3.04 -4.46 -11.62
N THR A 375 -4.05 -5.31 -11.84
CA THR A 375 -5.07 -5.64 -10.83
C THR A 375 -4.70 -6.86 -9.98
N SER A 376 -3.55 -6.79 -9.32
CA SER A 376 -3.01 -7.85 -8.47
C SER A 376 -2.53 -7.30 -7.13
N LEU A 377 -2.81 -8.02 -6.03
CA LEU A 377 -2.20 -7.74 -4.72
C LEU A 377 -0.72 -8.13 -4.69
N VAL A 378 -0.31 -9.08 -5.54
CA VAL A 378 1.08 -9.49 -5.68
C VAL A 378 1.76 -8.65 -6.74
N GLY A 379 2.94 -8.13 -6.39
CA GLY A 379 3.64 -7.11 -7.15
C GLY A 379 3.44 -5.73 -6.54
N HIS A 380 4.09 -4.74 -7.13
CA HIS A 380 4.22 -3.42 -6.52
C HIS A 380 3.04 -2.47 -6.76
N TYR A 381 2.16 -2.77 -7.73
CA TYR A 381 1.06 -1.90 -8.18
C TYR A 381 -0.02 -1.60 -7.11
N SER A 382 -0.11 -2.41 -6.06
CA SER A 382 -1.15 -2.27 -5.02
C SER A 382 -0.62 -1.71 -3.70
N ALA A 383 0.66 -1.38 -3.63
CA ALA A 383 1.32 -0.98 -2.40
C ALA A 383 0.80 0.35 -1.84
N THR A 384 0.70 1.36 -2.69
CA THR A 384 0.18 2.67 -2.33
C THR A 384 -1.29 2.58 -1.93
N ILE A 385 -2.10 1.89 -2.74
CA ILE A 385 -3.52 1.68 -2.47
C ILE A 385 -3.71 0.97 -1.14
N GLY A 386 -2.98 -0.13 -0.89
CA GLY A 386 -3.06 -0.88 0.37
C GLY A 386 -2.66 -0.06 1.59
N THR A 387 -1.61 0.76 1.47
CA THR A 387 -1.22 1.73 2.50
C THR A 387 -2.38 2.66 2.84
N ILE A 388 -3.00 3.27 1.83
CA ILE A 388 -4.10 4.22 2.02
C ILE A 388 -5.35 3.54 2.55
N VAL A 389 -5.68 2.34 2.05
CA VAL A 389 -6.81 1.53 2.52
C VAL A 389 -6.67 1.19 4.00
N TRP A 390 -5.48 0.76 4.45
CA TRP A 390 -5.20 0.49 5.86
C TRP A 390 -5.35 1.75 6.73
N LEU A 391 -4.76 2.87 6.31
CA LEU A 391 -4.83 4.13 7.06
C LEU A 391 -6.26 4.70 7.11
N SER A 392 -7.03 4.55 6.03
CA SER A 392 -8.43 4.99 5.97
C SER A 392 -9.32 4.16 6.90
N ALA A 393 -9.15 2.84 6.92
CA ALA A 393 -9.90 1.95 7.80
C ALA A 393 -9.58 2.21 9.28
N THR A 394 -8.30 2.33 9.63
CA THR A 394 -7.86 2.63 11.00
C THR A 394 -8.31 4.02 11.45
N GLU A 395 -8.40 5.00 10.55
CA GLU A 395 -8.94 6.32 10.86
C GLU A 395 -10.45 6.28 11.13
N PHE A 396 -11.21 5.56 10.30
CA PHE A 396 -12.66 5.47 10.46
C PHE A 396 -13.05 4.66 11.71
N PHE A 397 -12.35 3.56 11.97
CA PHE A 397 -12.65 2.66 13.09
C PHE A 397 -12.15 3.17 14.45
N ALA A 398 -11.38 4.26 14.45
CA ALA A 398 -10.89 4.92 15.66
C ALA A 398 -12.04 5.28 16.62
N PRO A 399 -11.79 5.24 17.94
CA PRO A 399 -12.80 5.60 18.93
C PRO A 399 -13.25 7.07 18.74
N LYS A 400 -14.55 7.31 18.83
CA LYS A 400 -15.09 8.69 18.90
C LYS A 400 -14.88 9.23 20.32
N LYS A 401 -14.52 10.51 20.45
CA LYS A 401 -14.52 11.21 21.73
C LYS A 401 -15.97 11.41 22.21
N ASN A 402 -16.52 10.49 23.00
CA ASN A 402 -17.84 10.61 23.66
C ASN A 402 -17.73 10.38 25.18
N ASP A 403 -18.70 10.84 25.98
CA ASP A 403 -18.73 10.76 27.46
C ASP A 403 -19.01 9.37 28.03
N GLY A 404 -18.08 8.83 28.81
CA GLY A 404 -18.12 7.49 29.41
C GLY A 404 -16.88 7.27 30.29
N SER A 405 -16.89 6.24 31.15
CA SER A 405 -15.78 5.99 32.08
C SER A 405 -14.48 5.69 31.34
N LEU A 406 -13.35 6.22 31.84
CA LEU A 406 -12.04 6.15 31.16
C LEU A 406 -11.60 4.70 30.91
N ASN A 407 -11.71 3.82 31.91
CA ASN A 407 -11.27 2.43 31.82
C ASN A 407 -12.08 1.57 30.83
N GLU A 408 -13.40 1.77 30.72
CA GLU A 408 -14.21 0.99 29.77
C GLU A 408 -13.94 1.40 28.32
N LYS A 409 -13.74 2.70 28.07
CA LYS A 409 -13.38 3.24 26.76
C LYS A 409 -12.05 2.69 26.27
N GLU A 410 -11.07 2.71 27.14
CA GLU A 410 -9.73 2.27 26.83
C GLU A 410 -9.66 0.77 26.47
N ASN A 411 -10.46 -0.07 27.15
CA ASN A 411 -10.57 -1.48 26.80
C ASN A 411 -11.30 -1.69 25.47
N GLU A 412 -12.40 -0.98 25.23
CA GLU A 412 -13.11 -1.04 23.95
C GLU A 412 -12.20 -0.64 22.79
N GLU A 413 -11.43 0.42 22.97
CA GLU A 413 -10.45 0.88 21.98
C GLU A 413 -9.41 -0.21 21.67
N TRP A 414 -8.77 -0.79 22.68
CA TRP A 414 -7.80 -1.86 22.48
C TRP A 414 -8.40 -3.03 21.71
N TYR A 415 -9.61 -3.46 22.06
CA TYR A 415 -10.28 -4.55 21.35
C TYR A 415 -10.59 -4.23 19.89
N ARG A 416 -10.94 -2.98 19.56
CA ARG A 416 -11.10 -2.53 18.16
C ARG A 416 -9.78 -2.65 17.40
N ALA A 417 -8.67 -2.24 18.00
CA ALA A 417 -7.35 -2.38 17.41
C ALA A 417 -6.96 -3.85 17.18
N VAL A 418 -7.25 -4.72 18.16
CA VAL A 418 -7.03 -6.17 18.05
C VAL A 418 -7.83 -6.77 16.89
N ILE A 419 -9.11 -6.42 16.74
CA ILE A 419 -9.94 -6.93 15.64
C ILE A 419 -9.34 -6.56 14.28
N LEU A 420 -8.96 -5.29 14.08
CA LEU A 420 -8.35 -4.84 12.81
C LEU A 420 -7.01 -5.52 12.55
N PHE A 421 -6.16 -5.65 13.58
CA PHE A 421 -4.88 -6.32 13.46
C PHE A 421 -5.06 -7.80 13.07
N LEU A 422 -5.97 -8.51 13.72
CA LEU A 422 -6.29 -9.91 13.41
C LEU A 422 -6.89 -10.05 12.00
N ALA A 423 -7.70 -9.08 11.56
CA ALA A 423 -8.26 -9.09 10.20
C ALA A 423 -7.16 -9.02 9.13
N VAL A 424 -6.17 -8.14 9.28
CA VAL A 424 -5.00 -8.15 8.39
C VAL A 424 -4.18 -9.42 8.55
N LEU A 425 -3.93 -9.87 9.78
CA LEU A 425 -3.15 -11.09 10.03
C LEU A 425 -3.78 -12.31 9.33
N SER A 426 -5.10 -12.37 9.25
CA SER A 426 -5.84 -13.44 8.55
C SER A 426 -5.65 -13.40 7.03
N SER A 427 -5.20 -12.27 6.49
CA SER A 427 -5.03 -12.01 5.06
C SER A 427 -3.60 -12.08 4.56
N VAL A 428 -2.62 -12.25 5.45
CA VAL A 428 -1.17 -12.24 5.17
C VAL A 428 -0.79 -13.19 4.05
N ILE A 429 -1.47 -14.34 4.00
CA ILE A 429 -1.44 -15.24 2.85
C ILE A 429 -2.71 -14.94 2.07
N TYR A 430 -2.55 -14.48 0.84
CA TYR A 430 -3.66 -14.20 -0.07
C TYR A 430 -3.46 -15.03 -1.34
N PRO A 431 -4.39 -15.92 -1.71
CA PRO A 431 -4.33 -16.65 -2.97
C PRO A 431 -4.36 -15.67 -4.14
N THR A 432 -3.30 -15.69 -4.94
CA THR A 432 -3.20 -14.87 -6.14
C THR A 432 -4.13 -15.40 -7.22
N ASN A 433 -4.82 -14.49 -7.92
CA ASN A 433 -5.61 -14.88 -9.10
C ASN A 433 -4.73 -15.37 -10.26
N ALA A 434 -3.42 -15.12 -10.22
CA ALA A 434 -2.48 -15.61 -11.22
C ALA A 434 -2.47 -17.15 -11.34
N GLU A 435 -3.01 -17.87 -10.35
CA GLU A 435 -3.12 -19.34 -10.38
C GLU A 435 -4.54 -19.84 -10.73
N SER A 436 -5.53 -18.96 -10.91
CA SER A 436 -6.95 -19.36 -10.99
C SER A 436 -7.77 -18.75 -12.13
N LEU A 437 -7.13 -18.26 -13.19
CA LEU A 437 -7.77 -18.11 -14.51
C LEU A 437 -6.82 -18.53 -15.62
#